data_AF-A0A7W1PCG0-F1
#
_entry.id   AF-A0A7W1PCG0-F1
#
_cell.length_a   1.000
_cell.length_b   1.000
_cell.length_c   1.000
_cell.angle_alpha   90.00
_cell.angle_beta   90.00
_cell.angle_gamma   90.00
#
_symmetry.space_group_name_H-M   'P 1'
#
loop_
_entity.id
_entity.type
_entity.pdbx_description
1 polymer ?
#
loop_
_entity_poly.entity_id
_entity_poly.type
_entity_poly.pdbx_seq_one_letter_code
_entity_poly.pdbx_strand_id
1 'polypeptide(L)'
;VEGNPVFIYHQAFNPDAAEVADLEARYREGKVGDVEVKNKLARALNAHLEPIRLRRAELLAQPGLLRDILHEGSRKARAVAQDTLARVRAAVKLSYR
;
A
#
# COMPACT_ATOMS: atom_id res chain seq x y z
N VAL A 1 6.34 -18.88 17.60
CA VAL A 1 6.36 -17.96 16.43
C VAL A 1 5.24 -16.95 16.50
N GLU A 2 4.08 -17.31 17.06
CA GLU A 2 2.99 -16.38 17.31
C GLU A 2 3.49 -15.09 18.01
N GLY A 3 3.05 -13.93 17.50
CA GLY A 3 3.48 -12.62 17.99
C GLY A 3 4.84 -12.12 17.49
N ASN A 4 5.62 -12.90 16.73
CA ASN A 4 6.90 -12.44 16.20
C ASN A 4 6.71 -11.55 14.94
N PRO A 5 7.11 -10.26 14.98
CA PRO A 5 6.95 -9.35 13.85
C PRO A 5 7.64 -9.81 12.56
N VAL A 6 8.78 -10.50 12.66
CA VAL A 6 9.52 -10.98 11.49
C VAL A 6 8.69 -11.98 10.69
N PHE A 7 7.98 -12.89 11.38
CA PHE A 7 7.13 -13.88 10.72
C PHE A 7 5.80 -13.31 10.25
N ILE A 8 5.23 -12.34 10.99
CA ILE A 8 4.07 -11.56 10.51
C ILE A 8 4.40 -10.88 9.17
N TYR A 9 5.59 -10.28 9.07
CA TYR A 9 6.03 -9.63 7.83
C TYR A 9 6.32 -10.63 6.72
N HIS A 10 6.89 -11.79 7.03
CA HIS A 10 7.04 -12.86 6.04
C HIS A 10 5.69 -13.30 5.47
N GLN A 11 4.68 -13.53 6.32
CA GLN A 11 3.35 -13.91 5.86
C GLN A 11 2.69 -12.83 4.99
N ALA A 12 2.97 -11.55 5.26
CA ALA A 12 2.41 -10.44 4.50
C ALA A 12 3.13 -10.16 3.17
N PHE A 13 4.46 -10.33 3.12
CA PHE A 13 5.29 -9.83 2.02
C PHE A 13 6.12 -10.87 1.29
N ASN A 14 6.31 -12.08 1.85
CA ASN A 14 7.00 -13.16 1.16
C ASN A 14 5.98 -13.98 0.34
N PRO A 15 6.06 -13.97 -0.99
CA PRO A 15 5.12 -14.72 -1.83
C PRO A 15 5.33 -16.24 -1.76
N ASP A 16 6.50 -16.71 -1.29
CA ASP A 16 6.79 -18.13 -1.15
C ASP A 16 6.29 -18.66 0.19
N ALA A 17 5.03 -19.13 0.20
CA ALA A 17 4.41 -19.70 1.39
C ALA A 17 5.11 -20.97 1.91
N ALA A 18 5.76 -21.75 1.02
CA ALA A 18 6.48 -22.95 1.41
C ALA A 18 7.78 -22.58 2.15
N GLU A 19 8.50 -21.56 1.67
CA GLU A 19 9.67 -21.02 2.37
C GLU A 19 9.29 -20.48 3.76
N VAL A 20 8.18 -19.75 3.87
CA VAL A 20 7.71 -19.23 5.17
C VAL A 20 7.39 -20.37 6.13
N ALA A 21 6.68 -21.42 5.68
CA ALA A 21 6.36 -22.57 6.53
C ALA A 21 7.63 -23.33 6.99
N ASP A 22 8.62 -23.51 6.11
CA ASP A 22 9.92 -24.11 6.47
C ASP A 22 10.65 -23.29 7.53
N LEU A 23 10.73 -21.96 7.33
CA LEU A 23 11.37 -21.07 8.30
C LEU A 23 10.67 -21.12 9.65
N GLU A 24 9.34 -21.13 9.68
CA GLU A 24 8.59 -21.24 10.93
C GLU A 24 8.87 -22.56 11.66
N ALA A 25 8.91 -23.68 10.94
CA ALA A 25 9.20 -24.99 11.51
C ALA A 25 10.63 -25.02 12.11
N ARG A 26 11.64 -24.64 11.32
CA ARG A 26 13.04 -24.60 11.77
C ARG A 26 13.24 -23.62 12.92
N TYR A 27 12.48 -22.51 12.96
CA TYR A 27 12.57 -21.52 14.03
C TYR A 27 11.98 -22.04 15.35
N ARG A 28 10.85 -22.77 15.30
CA ARG A 28 10.30 -23.45 16.49
C ARG A 28 11.27 -24.49 17.06
N GLU A 29 12.02 -25.16 16.18
CA GLU A 29 13.01 -26.17 16.54
C GLU A 29 14.37 -25.59 16.95
N GLY A 30 14.57 -24.27 16.87
CA GLY A 30 15.87 -23.64 17.16
C GLY A 30 16.97 -23.96 16.14
N LYS A 31 16.61 -24.42 14.94
CA LYS A 31 17.53 -24.85 13.87
C LYS A 31 17.83 -23.77 12.83
N VAL A 32 17.26 -22.57 12.98
CA VAL A 32 17.54 -21.42 12.11
C VAL A 32 17.73 -20.17 12.95
N GLY A 33 18.74 -19.37 12.59
CA GLY A 33 19.06 -18.12 13.27
C GLY A 33 18.34 -16.92 12.66
N ASP A 34 18.17 -15.88 13.48
CA ASP A 34 17.52 -14.61 13.11
C ASP A 34 18.13 -13.94 11.86
N VAL A 35 19.43 -14.11 11.63
CA VAL A 35 20.13 -13.54 10.46
C VAL A 35 19.60 -14.13 9.16
N GLU A 36 19.41 -15.45 9.10
CA GLU A 36 18.89 -16.11 7.89
C GLU A 36 17.45 -15.67 7.61
N VAL A 37 16.60 -15.69 8.64
CA VAL A 37 15.19 -15.30 8.54
C VAL A 37 15.09 -13.85 8.05
N LYS A 38 15.82 -12.92 8.69
CA LYS A 38 15.79 -11.50 8.30
C LYS A 38 16.36 -11.25 6.91
N ASN A 39 17.37 -12.00 6.47
CA ASN A 39 17.89 -11.90 5.10
C ASN A 39 16.87 -12.34 4.06
N LYS A 40 16.15 -13.44 4.31
CA LYS A 40 15.04 -13.88 3.44
C LYS A 40 13.91 -12.85 3.43
N LEU A 41 13.54 -12.30 4.59
CA LEU A 41 12.55 -11.23 4.67
C LEU A 41 12.97 -9.98 3.88
N ALA A 42 14.22 -9.55 4.04
CA ALA A 42 14.73 -8.36 3.36
C ALA A 42 14.68 -8.51 1.83
N ARG A 43 14.93 -9.71 1.31
CA ARG A 43 14.77 -9.99 -0.13
C ARG A 43 13.31 -9.86 -0.57
N ALA A 44 12.39 -10.48 0.15
CA ALA A 44 10.96 -10.39 -0.14
C ALA A 44 10.46 -8.93 -0.11
N LEU A 45 10.81 -8.18 0.95
CA LEU A 45 10.44 -6.77 1.08
C LEU A 45 11.02 -5.91 -0.04
N ASN A 46 12.29 -6.09 -0.41
CA ASN A 46 12.87 -5.31 -1.49
C ASN A 46 12.24 -5.62 -2.84
N ALA A 47 11.96 -6.91 -3.13
CA ALA A 47 11.24 -7.28 -4.35
C ALA A 47 9.84 -6.67 -4.39
N HIS A 48 9.12 -6.66 -3.27
CA HIS A 48 7.79 -6.05 -3.16
C HIS A 48 7.83 -4.52 -3.33
N LEU A 49 8.83 -3.85 -2.73
CA LEU A 49 8.97 -2.39 -2.77
C LEU A 49 9.55 -1.87 -4.08
N GLU A 50 10.26 -2.70 -4.85
CA GLU A 50 10.90 -2.30 -6.11
C GLU A 50 9.95 -1.60 -7.10
N PRO A 51 8.80 -2.19 -7.49
CA PRO A 51 7.88 -1.52 -8.41
C PRO A 51 7.34 -0.19 -7.86
N ILE A 52 7.16 -0.08 -6.53
CA ILE A 52 6.70 1.17 -5.88
C ILE A 52 7.79 2.24 -5.96
N ARG A 53 9.06 1.86 -5.72
CA ARG A 53 10.22 2.75 -5.79
C ARG A 53 10.45 3.25 -7.22
N LEU A 54 10.35 2.36 -8.21
CA LEU A 54 10.45 2.71 -9.63
C LEU A 54 9.35 3.69 -10.02
N ARG A 55 8.10 3.38 -9.69
CA ARG A 55 6.97 4.28 -10.00
C ARG A 55 7.12 5.64 -9.32
N ARG A 56 7.60 5.67 -8.08
CA ARG A 56 7.89 6.93 -7.38
C ARG A 56 8.98 7.72 -8.08
N ALA A 57 10.05 7.07 -8.54
CA ALA A 57 11.13 7.73 -9.27
C ALA A 57 10.64 8.34 -10.60
N GLU A 58 9.83 7.60 -11.37
CA GLU A 58 9.20 8.10 -12.60
C GLU A 58 8.36 9.36 -12.38
N LEU A 59 7.55 9.38 -11.32
CA LEU A 59 6.69 10.52 -10.99
C LEU A 59 7.50 11.74 -10.54
N LEU A 60 8.60 11.53 -9.81
CA LEU A 60 9.48 12.61 -9.37
C LEU A 60 10.35 13.18 -10.50
N ALA A 61 10.65 12.38 -11.52
CA ALA A 61 11.38 12.80 -12.70
C ALA A 61 10.58 13.74 -13.61
N GLN A 62 9.27 13.90 -13.38
CA GLN A 62 8.38 14.77 -14.14
C GLN A 62 7.82 15.89 -13.25
N PRO A 63 8.54 17.02 -13.12
CA PRO A 63 8.06 18.16 -12.34
C PRO A 63 6.69 18.62 -12.82
N GLY A 64 5.73 18.76 -11.90
CA GLY A 64 4.36 19.20 -12.21
C GLY A 64 3.33 18.08 -12.37
N LEU A 65 3.74 16.87 -12.79
CA LEU A 65 2.81 15.74 -13.02
C LEU A 65 1.96 15.41 -11.78
N LEU A 66 2.55 15.40 -10.59
CA LEU A 66 1.81 15.17 -9.35
C LEU A 66 0.73 16.23 -9.10
N ARG A 67 1.00 17.51 -9.43
CA ARG A 67 0.01 18.58 -9.30
C ARG A 67 -1.12 18.39 -10.30
N ASP A 68 -0.80 18.01 -11.53
CA ASP A 68 -1.80 17.78 -12.57
C ASP A 68 -2.74 16.63 -12.20
N ILE A 69 -2.19 15.53 -11.68
CA ILE A 69 -2.98 14.39 -11.17
C ILE A 69 -3.94 14.85 -10.06
N LEU A 70 -3.46 15.65 -9.11
CA LEU A 70 -4.28 16.18 -8.01
C LEU A 70 -5.35 17.16 -8.50
N HIS A 71 -5.02 18.03 -9.45
CA HIS A 71 -5.95 18.99 -10.05
C HIS A 71 -7.07 18.25 -10.80
N GLU A 72 -6.72 17.21 -11.55
CA GLU A 72 -7.68 16.39 -12.25
C GLU A 72 -8.64 15.66 -11.29
N GLY A 73 -8.08 15.03 -10.24
CA GLY A 73 -8.88 14.39 -9.20
C GLY A 73 -9.83 15.38 -8.51
N SER A 74 -9.34 16.58 -8.21
CA SER A 74 -10.14 17.65 -7.61
C SER A 74 -11.26 18.11 -8.54
N ARG A 75 -11.01 18.20 -9.84
CA ARG A 75 -12.02 18.57 -10.84
C ARG A 75 -13.15 17.54 -10.91
N LYS A 76 -12.80 16.25 -10.94
CA LYS A 76 -13.77 15.14 -10.93
C LYS A 76 -14.59 15.12 -9.64
N ALA A 77 -13.95 15.22 -8.48
CA ALA A 77 -14.62 15.25 -7.19
C ALA A 77 -15.55 16.46 -7.04
N ARG A 78 -15.13 17.64 -7.54
CA ARG A 78 -15.94 18.86 -7.51
C ARG A 78 -17.24 18.71 -8.29
N ALA A 79 -17.22 18.07 -9.45
CA ALA A 79 -18.44 17.84 -10.24
C ALA A 79 -19.46 16.99 -9.46
N VAL A 80 -19.01 15.89 -8.85
CA VAL A 80 -19.86 15.02 -8.01
C VAL A 80 -20.38 15.76 -6.77
N ALA A 81 -19.53 16.57 -6.13
CA ALA A 81 -19.92 17.36 -4.97
C ALA A 81 -20.96 18.44 -5.34
N GLN A 82 -20.85 19.06 -6.51
CA GLN A 82 -21.80 20.06 -6.99
C GLN A 82 -23.19 19.46 -7.21
N ASP A 83 -23.29 18.30 -7.85
CA ASP A 83 -24.54 17.56 -8.02
C ASP A 83 -25.15 17.18 -6.66
N THR A 84 -24.32 16.63 -5.78
CA THR A 84 -24.76 16.26 -4.42
C THR A 84 -25.31 17.46 -3.67
N LEU A 85 -24.61 18.61 -3.70
CA LEU A 85 -25.08 19.82 -3.05
C LEU A 85 -26.32 20.43 -3.72
N ALA A 86 -26.51 20.26 -5.02
CA ALA A 86 -27.75 20.67 -5.68
C ALA A 86 -28.95 19.89 -5.13
N ARG A 87 -28.81 18.56 -4.99
CA ARG A 87 -29.83 17.69 -4.39
C ARG A 87 -30.10 18.03 -2.92
N VAL A 88 -29.05 18.27 -2.14
CA VAL A 88 -29.18 18.70 -0.74
C VAL A 88 -29.93 20.03 -0.66
N ARG A 89 -29.51 21.05 -1.42
CA ARG A 89 -30.17 22.36 -1.43
C ARG A 89 -31.64 22.28 -1.82
N ALA A 90 -32.00 21.44 -2.79
CA ALA A 90 -33.39 21.19 -3.15
C ALA A 90 -34.19 20.55 -2.00
N ALA A 91 -33.62 19.53 -1.34
CA ALA A 91 -34.27 18.83 -0.24
C ALA A 91 -34.50 19.73 0.99
N VAL A 92 -33.55 20.63 1.29
CA VAL A 92 -33.66 21.57 2.42
C VAL A 92 -34.31 22.91 2.03
N LYS A 93 -34.92 23.00 0.85
CA LYS A 93 -35.64 24.20 0.36
C LYS A 93 -34.77 25.47 0.28
N LEU A 94 -33.48 25.31 -0.02
CA LEU A 94 -32.52 26.41 -0.23
C LEU A 94 -32.28 26.74 -1.71
N SER A 95 -32.99 26.09 -2.64
CA SER A 95 -32.96 26.44 -4.07
C SER A 95 -33.97 27.55 -4.35
N TYR A 96 -33.49 28.79 -4.54
CA TYR A 96 -34.31 29.90 -5.03
C TYR A 96 -34.50 29.78 -6.56
N ARG A 97 -35.71 30.05 -7.04
CA ARG A 97 -36.03 30.22 -8.46
C ARG A 97 -35.64 31.61 -8.93
#